data_AF-W3XNM3-F1
#
_entry.id   AF-W3XNM3-F1
#
_cell.length_a   1.000
_cell.length_b   1.000
_cell.length_c   1.000
_cell.angle_alpha   90.00
_cell.angle_beta   90.00
_cell.angle_gamma   90.00
#
_symmetry.space_group_name_H-M   'P 1'
#
loop_
_entity.id
_entity.type
_entity.pdbx_description
1 polymer ?
#
loop_
_entity_poly.entity_id
_entity_poly.type
_entity_poly.pdbx_seq_one_letter_code
_entity_poly.pdbx_strand_id
1 'polypeptide(L)'
;MILSTNESALIKYCSGPDHEDDSEDEDEDDDGDKPTKGGKRKASAVPKGRGRPPKKAKAVAAQSLTYMLRSRCRETGEGMIHYQDEEGTITFKDKTLVSFTADAALPCVGRNVKFVGRKISDELASSSESWNDYSERAYERERVGRWR
;
A
#
# COMPACT_ATOMS: atom_id res chain seq x y z
N MET A 1 6.43 5.54 4.21
CA MET A 1 5.42 5.99 3.22
C MET A 1 4.04 5.64 3.73
N ILE A 2 3.03 6.50 3.56
CA ILE A 2 1.66 6.27 4.05
C ILE A 2 0.64 6.61 2.97
N LEU A 3 -0.42 5.79 2.87
CA LEU A 3 -1.49 5.92 1.89
C LEU A 3 -2.85 6.02 2.57
N SER A 4 -3.74 6.86 2.04
CA SER A 4 -5.13 6.97 2.52
C SER A 4 -6.06 7.42 1.40
N THR A 5 -7.33 6.98 1.44
CA THR A 5 -8.39 7.55 0.60
C THR A 5 -9.00 8.83 1.20
N ASN A 6 -8.75 9.09 2.48
CA ASN A 6 -9.19 10.27 3.21
C ASN A 6 -7.99 11.18 3.50
N GLU A 7 -7.94 12.30 2.81
CA GLU A 7 -6.86 13.29 2.92
C GLU A 7 -6.76 13.90 4.31
N SER A 8 -7.90 14.26 4.93
CA SER A 8 -7.91 14.84 6.27
C SER A 8 -7.37 13.88 7.33
N ALA A 9 -7.70 12.58 7.21
CA ALA A 9 -7.16 11.55 8.09
C ALA A 9 -5.65 11.38 7.90
N LEU A 10 -5.18 11.44 6.65
CA LEU A 10 -3.76 11.36 6.31
C LEU A 10 -2.97 12.54 6.88
N ILE A 11 -3.47 13.76 6.68
CA ILE A 11 -2.87 14.99 7.23
C ILE A 11 -2.82 14.91 8.76
N LYS A 12 -3.94 14.51 9.40
CA LYS A 12 -4.00 14.35 10.86
C LYS A 12 -2.97 13.34 11.37
N TYR A 13 -2.83 12.20 10.72
CA TYR A 13 -1.82 11.19 11.09
C TYR A 13 -0.40 11.75 10.95
N CYS A 14 -0.08 12.37 9.81
CA CYS A 14 1.26 12.89 9.54
C CYS A 14 1.65 14.11 10.40
N SER A 15 0.66 14.84 10.92
CA SER A 15 0.82 16.03 11.78
C SER A 15 0.74 15.71 13.27
N GLY A 16 0.44 14.45 13.65
CA GLY A 16 0.39 14.04 15.04
C GLY A 16 1.75 14.26 15.72
N PRO A 17 1.77 14.63 17.01
CA PRO A 17 3.03 14.63 17.76
C PRO A 17 3.63 13.22 17.66
N ASP A 18 4.97 13.14 17.55
CA ASP A 18 5.73 11.88 17.54
C ASP A 18 5.31 11.04 18.76
N HIS A 19 4.26 10.21 18.61
CA HIS A 19 3.62 9.53 19.72
C HIS A 19 4.58 8.45 20.19
N GLU A 20 5.00 8.56 21.44
CA GLU A 20 5.71 7.51 22.13
C GLU A 20 4.77 6.29 22.19
N ASP A 21 5.32 5.17 21.74
CA ASP A 21 4.69 3.87 21.55
C ASP A 21 4.09 3.37 22.87
N ASP A 22 2.76 3.43 23.00
CA ASP A 22 2.01 2.80 24.08
C ASP A 22 1.31 1.58 23.47
N SER A 23 2.11 0.53 23.29
CA SER A 23 1.70 -0.76 22.75
C SER A 23 0.95 -1.53 23.84
N GLU A 24 -0.36 -1.31 23.94
CA GLU A 24 -1.27 -2.20 24.68
C GLU A 24 -1.75 -3.31 23.73
N ASP A 25 -1.18 -4.50 23.92
CA ASP A 25 -1.59 -5.78 23.31
C ASP A 25 -3.06 -6.09 23.67
N GLU A 26 -3.93 -6.19 22.65
CA GLU A 26 -5.26 -6.80 22.78
C GLU A 26 -5.24 -8.15 22.03
N ASP A 27 -4.98 -9.22 22.79
CA ASP A 27 -5.20 -10.60 22.40
C ASP A 27 -6.71 -10.91 22.47
N GLU A 28 -7.38 -11.05 21.33
CA GLU A 28 -8.72 -11.66 21.24
C GLU A 28 -8.62 -13.06 20.60
N ASP A 29 -8.77 -14.07 21.46
CA ASP A 29 -9.15 -15.44 21.14
C ASP A 29 -10.57 -15.47 20.52
N ASP A 30 -10.77 -16.17 19.41
CA ASP A 30 -12.08 -16.79 19.13
C ASP A 30 -11.95 -18.14 18.42
N ASP A 31 -12.76 -19.06 18.93
CA ASP A 31 -12.66 -20.51 18.89
C ASP A 31 -13.59 -21.10 17.81
N GLY A 32 -13.27 -22.30 17.35
CA GLY A 32 -14.23 -23.32 16.90
C GLY A 32 -15.20 -23.04 15.72
N ASP A 33 -15.03 -23.81 14.63
CA ASP A 33 -15.83 -25.02 14.39
C ASP A 33 -15.82 -25.44 12.89
N LYS A 34 -15.54 -26.73 12.65
CA LYS A 34 -15.80 -27.44 11.38
C LYS A 34 -16.85 -28.50 11.70
N PRO A 35 -17.81 -28.81 10.80
CA PRO A 35 -17.66 -30.08 10.06
C PRO A 35 -18.36 -30.20 8.67
N THR A 36 -17.61 -30.77 7.72
CA THR A 36 -17.89 -31.96 6.86
C THR A 36 -19.02 -32.07 5.79
N LYS A 37 -18.59 -32.71 4.67
CA LYS A 37 -19.23 -33.78 3.84
C LYS A 37 -20.23 -33.44 2.71
N GLY A 38 -19.79 -33.72 1.47
CA GLY A 38 -20.34 -34.84 0.67
C GLY A 38 -21.13 -34.50 -0.61
N GLY A 39 -20.76 -35.13 -1.74
CA GLY A 39 -21.70 -35.31 -2.88
C GLY A 39 -21.09 -35.42 -4.28
N LYS A 40 -20.52 -36.59 -4.65
CA LYS A 40 -20.26 -36.95 -6.06
C LYS A 40 -21.58 -37.25 -6.77
N ARG A 41 -21.82 -36.72 -7.98
CA ARG A 41 -22.48 -37.45 -9.09
C ARG A 41 -21.94 -37.02 -10.46
N LYS A 42 -22.00 -38.00 -11.36
CA LYS A 42 -21.27 -38.18 -12.62
C LYS A 42 -22.15 -37.75 -13.82
N ALA A 43 -21.48 -37.15 -14.80
CA ALA A 43 -21.78 -36.92 -16.23
C ALA A 43 -23.17 -37.27 -16.83
N SER A 44 -23.60 -36.39 -17.74
CA SER A 44 -24.10 -36.80 -19.07
C SER A 44 -23.55 -35.85 -20.14
N ALA A 45 -23.24 -36.41 -21.31
CA ALA A 45 -22.56 -35.75 -22.41
C ALA A 45 -23.46 -35.75 -23.66
N VAL A 46 -23.27 -34.71 -24.51
CA VAL A 46 -23.56 -34.62 -25.98
C VAL A 46 -25.05 -34.30 -26.34
N PRO A 47 -25.40 -33.49 -27.38
CA PRO A 47 -24.66 -33.16 -28.62
C PRO A 47 -24.45 -31.68 -29.01
N LYS A 48 -23.49 -31.54 -29.94
CA LYS A 48 -23.15 -30.37 -30.75
C LYS A 48 -24.38 -29.68 -31.35
N GLY A 49 -24.70 -28.48 -30.85
CA GLY A 49 -25.48 -27.47 -31.58
C GLY A 49 -24.56 -26.34 -32.03
N ARG A 50 -24.58 -25.98 -33.31
CA ARG A 50 -23.90 -24.80 -33.88
C ARG A 50 -24.45 -23.52 -33.24
N GLY A 51 -23.91 -23.17 -32.07
CA GLY A 51 -24.19 -21.92 -31.39
C GLY A 51 -23.27 -20.82 -31.89
N ARG A 52 -23.88 -19.74 -32.41
CA ARG A 52 -23.28 -18.43 -32.65
C ARG A 52 -22.18 -18.12 -31.62
N PRO A 53 -20.97 -17.65 -32.03
CA PRO A 53 -19.92 -17.33 -31.08
C PRO A 53 -20.49 -16.36 -30.02
N PRO A 54 -20.25 -16.63 -28.72
CA PRO A 54 -20.79 -15.80 -27.66
C PRO A 54 -20.35 -14.37 -27.91
N LYS A 55 -21.34 -13.47 -28.00
CA LYS A 55 -21.12 -12.03 -28.12
C LYS A 55 -20.22 -11.64 -26.95
N LYS A 56 -18.98 -11.23 -27.22
CA LYS A 56 -18.00 -10.86 -26.19
C LYS A 56 -18.71 -9.90 -25.22
N ALA A 57 -18.86 -10.32 -23.98
CA ALA A 57 -19.42 -9.45 -22.94
C ALA A 57 -18.56 -8.19 -22.91
N LYS A 58 -19.21 -7.03 -22.98
CA LYS A 58 -18.52 -5.74 -22.86
C LYS A 58 -17.96 -5.72 -21.44
N ALA A 59 -16.66 -5.92 -21.29
CA ALA A 59 -16.01 -5.88 -20.00
C ALA A 59 -16.35 -4.53 -19.37
N VAL A 60 -17.06 -4.57 -18.24
CA VAL A 60 -17.28 -3.37 -17.42
C VAL A 60 -15.89 -2.89 -17.05
N ALA A 61 -15.54 -1.67 -17.45
CA ALA A 61 -14.24 -1.09 -17.12
C ALA A 61 -14.08 -1.13 -15.60
N ALA A 62 -13.02 -1.77 -15.13
CA ALA A 62 -12.69 -1.78 -13.71
C ALA A 62 -12.54 -0.32 -13.26
N GLN A 63 -13.25 0.06 -12.19
CA GLN A 63 -13.09 1.38 -11.59
C GLN A 63 -11.68 1.46 -11.01
N SER A 64 -10.90 2.45 -11.46
CA SER A 64 -9.60 2.78 -10.89
C SER A 64 -9.77 3.31 -9.47
N LEU A 65 -8.85 2.96 -8.57
CA LEU A 65 -8.86 3.42 -7.19
C LEU A 65 -7.65 4.30 -6.92
N THR A 66 -7.88 5.53 -6.47
CA THR A 66 -6.82 6.50 -6.19
C THR A 66 -6.68 6.71 -4.68
N TYR A 67 -5.44 6.73 -4.22
CA TYR A 67 -5.03 7.02 -2.85
C TYR A 67 -4.17 8.27 -2.84
N MET A 68 -4.34 9.07 -1.78
CA MET A 68 -3.41 10.14 -1.42
C MET A 68 -2.20 9.51 -0.73
N LEU A 69 -1.03 10.09 -0.99
CA LEU A 69 0.25 9.59 -0.54
C LEU A 69 0.99 10.70 0.21
N ARG A 70 1.55 10.35 1.37
CA ARG A 70 2.57 11.12 2.08
C ARG A 70 3.84 10.31 2.21
N SER A 71 4.99 10.91 1.96
CA SER A 71 6.28 10.25 2.11
C SER A 71 7.31 11.14 2.79
N ARG A 72 8.03 10.52 3.73
CA ARG A 72 9.37 10.90 4.17
C ARG A 72 10.32 9.79 3.73
N CYS A 73 11.59 10.08 3.55
CA CYS A 73 12.56 9.08 3.12
C CYS A 73 13.96 9.35 3.65
N ARG A 74 14.77 8.29 3.64
CA ARG A 74 16.22 8.38 3.80
C ARG A 74 16.86 8.25 2.42
N GLU A 75 17.76 9.18 2.10
CA GLU A 75 18.57 9.10 0.89
C GLU A 75 19.46 7.86 0.92
N THR A 76 19.60 7.16 -0.20
CA THR A 76 20.44 5.95 -0.31
C THR A 76 21.93 6.24 -0.47
N GLY A 77 22.32 7.49 -0.75
CA GLY A 77 23.72 7.92 -0.88
C GLY A 77 24.37 8.19 0.47
N GLU A 78 24.11 9.37 1.04
CA GLU A 78 24.69 9.76 2.33
C GLU A 78 23.83 9.35 3.53
N GLY A 79 22.72 8.65 3.33
CA GLY A 79 21.84 8.26 4.43
C GLY A 79 21.09 9.44 5.06
N MET A 80 21.02 10.59 4.38
CA MET A 80 20.36 11.79 4.90
C MET A 80 18.85 11.58 5.03
N ILE A 81 18.29 11.93 6.18
CA ILE A 81 16.84 11.93 6.39
C ILE A 81 16.22 13.18 5.76
N HIS A 82 15.23 12.98 4.89
CA HIS A 82 14.32 14.01 4.40
C HIS A 82 13.03 13.97 5.21
N TYR A 83 12.96 14.82 6.23
CA TYR A 83 11.87 14.83 7.21
C TYR A 83 10.63 15.63 6.78
N GLN A 84 10.80 16.54 5.81
CA GLN A 84 9.68 17.24 5.21
C GLN A 84 8.83 16.22 4.46
N ASP A 85 7.52 16.22 4.74
CA ASP A 85 6.59 15.29 4.14
C ASP A 85 6.24 15.76 2.73
N GLU A 86 6.49 14.88 1.77
CA GLU A 86 6.18 15.10 0.37
C GLU A 86 4.82 14.49 0.03
N GLU A 87 4.05 15.21 -0.79
CA GLU A 87 2.73 14.81 -1.26
C GLU A 87 2.82 14.00 -2.56
N GLY A 88 1.83 13.14 -2.75
CA GLY A 88 1.65 12.45 -4.01
C GLY A 88 0.31 11.74 -4.10
N THR A 89 0.16 10.98 -5.17
CA THR A 89 -1.01 10.14 -5.44
C THR A 89 -0.58 8.79 -5.99
N ILE A 90 -1.34 7.75 -5.67
CA ILE A 90 -1.21 6.42 -6.27
C ILE A 90 -2.56 5.99 -6.83
N THR A 91 -2.60 5.68 -8.11
CA THR A 91 -3.80 5.16 -8.79
C THR A 91 -3.59 3.72 -9.20
N PHE A 92 -4.38 2.83 -8.62
CA PHE A 92 -4.45 1.43 -9.01
C PHE A 92 -5.35 1.25 -10.23
N LYS A 93 -4.92 0.37 -11.14
CA LYS A 93 -5.64 0.09 -12.39
C LYS A 93 -7.01 -0.56 -12.15
N ASP A 94 -7.12 -1.33 -11.08
CA ASP A 94 -8.32 -2.07 -10.71
C ASP A 94 -8.37 -2.33 -9.19
N LYS A 95 -9.41 -3.02 -8.75
CA LYS A 95 -9.65 -3.36 -7.34
C LYS A 95 -8.75 -4.48 -6.80
N THR A 96 -7.91 -5.10 -7.64
CA THR A 96 -6.97 -6.14 -7.19
C THR A 96 -5.73 -5.56 -6.53
N LEU A 97 -5.49 -4.24 -6.71
CA LEU A 97 -4.35 -3.51 -6.15
C LEU A 97 -2.98 -4.06 -6.56
N VAL A 98 -2.91 -4.80 -7.68
CA VAL A 98 -1.67 -5.44 -8.14
C VAL A 98 -0.77 -4.48 -8.90
N SER A 99 -1.32 -3.51 -9.63
CA SER A 99 -0.54 -2.59 -10.46
C SER A 99 -1.05 -1.16 -10.32
N PHE A 100 -0.11 -0.23 -10.23
CA PHE A 100 -0.42 1.19 -10.03
C PHE A 100 0.47 2.10 -10.87
N THR A 101 -0.03 3.32 -11.05
CA THR A 101 0.74 4.48 -11.47
C THR A 101 0.73 5.45 -10.29
N ALA A 102 1.89 6.03 -9.99
CA ALA A 102 2.05 7.01 -8.92
C ALA A 102 2.62 8.31 -9.48
N ASP A 103 2.29 9.41 -8.83
CA ASP A 103 2.84 10.74 -9.05
C ASP A 103 3.20 11.33 -7.69
N ALA A 104 4.49 11.58 -7.44
CA ALA A 104 4.96 12.08 -6.15
C ALA A 104 6.22 12.93 -6.31
N ALA A 105 6.50 13.76 -5.30
CA ALA A 105 7.80 14.38 -5.13
C ALA A 105 8.75 13.43 -4.39
N LEU A 106 9.96 13.27 -4.94
CA LEU A 106 11.02 12.44 -4.39
C LEU A 106 12.28 13.32 -4.28
N PRO A 107 12.82 13.56 -3.07
CA PRO A 107 13.93 14.51 -2.87
C PRO A 107 15.14 14.28 -3.79
N CYS A 108 15.45 13.03 -4.12
CA CYS A 108 16.61 12.66 -4.92
C CYS A 108 16.34 12.57 -6.43
N VAL A 109 15.06 12.59 -6.84
CA VAL A 109 14.66 12.39 -8.25
C VAL A 109 14.06 13.66 -8.84
N GLY A 110 13.30 14.40 -8.04
CA GLY A 110 12.62 15.62 -8.45
C GLY A 110 11.16 15.67 -8.00
N ARG A 111 10.43 16.68 -8.51
CA ARG A 111 9.00 16.90 -8.22
C ARG A 111 8.13 16.36 -9.36
N ASN A 112 6.91 15.95 -9.04
CA ASN A 112 5.92 15.42 -10.00
C ASN A 112 6.46 14.23 -10.81
N VAL A 113 7.16 13.32 -10.13
CA VAL A 113 7.77 12.15 -10.77
C VAL A 113 6.69 11.09 -10.95
N LYS A 114 6.42 10.75 -12.21
CA LYS A 114 5.52 9.65 -12.56
C LYS A 114 6.27 8.34 -12.62
N PHE A 115 5.81 7.36 -11.86
CA PHE A 115 6.36 6.01 -11.89
C PHE A 115 5.24 4.97 -11.86
N VAL A 116 5.57 3.75 -12.28
CA VAL A 116 4.66 2.62 -12.27
C VAL A 116 5.22 1.53 -11.37
N GLY A 117 4.33 0.82 -10.70
CA GLY A 117 4.70 -0.25 -9.78
C GLY A 117 3.78 -1.44 -9.87
N ARG A 118 4.28 -2.57 -9.38
CA ARG A 118 3.53 -3.81 -9.24
C ARG A 118 3.77 -4.39 -7.85
N LYS A 119 2.69 -4.80 -7.18
CA LYS A 119 2.75 -5.56 -5.93
C LYS A 119 3.38 -6.93 -6.19
N ILE A 120 4.39 -7.29 -5.40
CA ILE A 120 5.13 -8.54 -5.55
C ILE A 120 4.86 -9.56 -4.43
N SER A 121 4.36 -9.11 -3.27
CA SER A 121 4.01 -9.96 -2.14
C SER A 121 2.83 -9.35 -1.37
N ASP A 122 2.00 -10.21 -0.79
CA ASP A 122 0.96 -9.85 0.18
C ASP A 122 1.47 -9.94 1.63
N GLU A 123 2.68 -10.46 1.84
CA GLU A 123 3.32 -10.55 3.15
C GLU A 123 3.73 -9.15 3.64
N LEU A 124 3.48 -8.89 4.93
CA LEU A 124 3.92 -7.65 5.56
C LEU A 124 5.45 -7.63 5.60
N ALA A 125 6.04 -6.50 5.23
CA ALA A 125 7.47 -6.29 5.41
C ALA A 125 7.76 -6.27 6.92
N SER A 126 8.80 -6.99 7.34
CA SER A 126 9.26 -7.00 8.74
C SER A 126 9.97 -5.71 9.16
N SER A 127 9.91 -4.65 8.34
CA SER A 127 10.62 -3.41 8.64
C SER A 127 9.93 -2.70 9.80
N SER A 128 10.67 -2.50 10.88
CA SER A 128 10.24 -1.78 12.08
C SER A 128 10.27 -0.25 11.92
N GLU A 129 10.52 0.26 10.72
CA GLU A 129 10.65 1.71 10.52
C GLU A 129 9.28 2.38 10.59
N SER A 130 9.13 3.21 11.60
CA SER A 130 7.97 4.04 11.84
C SER A 130 8.05 5.35 11.06
N TRP A 131 6.92 6.06 10.97
CA TRP A 131 6.89 7.41 10.41
C TRP A 131 7.78 8.40 11.19
N ASN A 132 7.93 8.17 12.49
CA ASN A 132 8.68 9.04 13.42
C ASN A 132 10.19 8.84 13.30
N ASP A 133 10.66 7.71 12.75
CA ASP A 133 12.08 7.48 12.44
C ASP A 133 12.61 8.44 11.36
N TYR A 134 11.70 9.07 10.62
CA TYR A 134 11.99 10.09 9.63
C TYR A 134 11.63 11.51 10.11
N SER A 135 11.43 11.72 11.42
CA SER A 135 11.13 13.04 12.00
C SER A 135 12.30 14.03 11.90
N GLU A 136 12.01 15.32 12.07
CA GLU A 136 13.05 16.36 12.18
C GLU A 136 14.00 16.07 13.36
N ARG A 137 13.46 15.54 14.47
CA ARG A 137 14.26 15.11 15.63
C ARG A 137 15.23 14.00 15.27
N ALA A 138 14.81 13.01 14.48
CA ALA A 138 15.68 11.94 13.99
C ALA A 138 16.78 12.49 13.07
N TYR A 139 16.39 13.36 12.12
CA TYR A 139 17.34 14.06 11.25
C TYR A 139 18.40 14.83 12.05
N GLU A 140 18.00 15.62 13.03
CA GLU A 140 18.91 16.42 13.85
C GLU A 140 19.87 15.55 14.67
N ARG A 141 19.37 14.45 15.26
CA ARG A 141 20.20 13.49 15.99
C ARG A 141 21.30 12.90 15.12
N GLU A 142 20.97 12.48 13.90
CA GLU A 142 21.95 11.89 12.98
C GLU A 142 22.90 12.92 12.41
N ARG A 143 22.41 14.12 12.09
CA ARG A 143 23.23 15.24 11.61
C ARG A 143 24.33 15.61 12.61
N VAL A 144 23.99 15.70 13.90
CA VAL A 144 24.96 15.99 14.97
C VAL A 144 25.90 14.81 15.21
N GLY A 145 25.38 13.57 15.18
CA GLY A 145 26.16 12.35 15.39
C GLY A 145 27.24 12.11 14.33
N ARG A 146 27.09 12.68 13.12
CA ARG A 146 28.03 12.52 12.00
C ARG A 146 29.43 13.10 12.22
N TRP A 147 29.55 14.05 13.16
CA TRP A 147 30.79 14.81 13.40
C TRP A 147 31.43 14.53 14.76
N ARG A 148 31.02 13.47 15.44
CA ARG A 148 31.64 12.99 16.69
C ARG A 148 32.48 11.75 16.41
#